data_AF-D0W066-F1
#
_entry.id   AF-D0W066-F1
#
_cell.length_a   1.000
_cell.length_b   1.000
_cell.length_c   1.000
_cell.angle_alpha   90.00
_cell.angle_beta   90.00
_cell.angle_gamma   90.00
#
_symmetry.space_group_name_H-M   'P 1'
#
loop_
_entity.id
_entity.type
_entity.pdbx_description
1 polymer ?
#
loop_
_entity_poly.entity_id
_entity_poly.type
_entity_poly.pdbx_seq_one_letter_code
_entity_poly.pdbx_strand_id
1 'polypeptide(L)'
;MEDCGADICKIAVMPQSAEDVLTLLSATLKAKQLVAKPIVTMSMGQKGAVSRLAGQVFGSSITFGSGTQNSAPGQIGVSALRAALDCLESVAD
;
A
#
# COMPACT_ATOMS: atom_id res chain seq x y z
N MET A 1 -10.39 11.47 -8.74
CA MET A 1 -9.73 10.43 -9.57
C MET A 1 -10.78 9.60 -10.26
N GLU A 2 -11.66 8.93 -9.51
CA GLU A 2 -12.82 8.20 -10.06
C GLU A 2 -13.73 9.10 -10.92
N ASP A 3 -14.13 10.28 -10.42
CA ASP A 3 -14.92 11.26 -11.19
C ASP A 3 -14.21 11.76 -12.45
N CYS A 4 -12.87 11.62 -12.51
CA CYS A 4 -12.07 11.95 -13.68
C CYS A 4 -11.93 10.78 -14.66
N GLY A 5 -12.63 9.67 -14.44
CA GLY A 5 -12.63 8.48 -15.29
C GLY A 5 -11.49 7.49 -15.03
N ALA A 6 -10.81 7.55 -13.87
CA ALA A 6 -9.75 6.60 -13.57
C ALA A 6 -10.29 5.18 -13.30
N ASP A 7 -9.71 4.16 -13.94
CA ASP A 7 -10.04 2.76 -13.66
C ASP A 7 -9.39 2.24 -12.37
N ILE A 8 -8.26 2.83 -11.98
CA ILE A 8 -7.57 2.54 -10.73
C ILE A 8 -7.14 3.87 -10.11
N CYS A 9 -7.61 4.14 -8.89
CA CYS A 9 -7.25 5.35 -8.16
C CYS A 9 -5.96 5.12 -7.37
N LYS A 10 -4.90 5.87 -7.64
CA LYS A 10 -3.59 5.70 -6.99
C LYS A 10 -3.12 6.95 -6.27
N ILE A 11 -2.64 6.79 -5.03
CA ILE A 11 -1.95 7.85 -4.29
C ILE A 11 -0.71 7.31 -3.57
N ALA A 12 0.38 8.08 -3.59
CA ALA A 12 1.59 7.80 -2.83
C ALA A 12 2.01 9.07 -2.08
N VAL A 13 2.27 8.95 -0.78
CA VAL A 13 2.60 10.10 0.09
C VAL A 13 3.87 9.83 0.88
N MET A 14 4.59 10.88 1.28
CA MET A 14 5.78 10.77 2.13
C MET A 14 5.41 11.03 3.59
N PRO A 15 5.55 10.05 4.50
CA PRO A 15 5.29 10.28 5.93
C PRO A 15 6.44 11.07 6.58
N GLN A 16 6.08 12.03 7.41
CA GLN A 16 7.00 12.73 8.31
C GLN A 16 7.03 12.05 9.68
N SER A 17 5.94 11.39 10.08
CA SER A 17 5.82 10.64 11.33
C SER A 17 5.13 9.27 11.19
N ALA A 18 4.99 8.52 12.27
CA ALA A 18 4.24 7.26 12.28
C ALA A 18 2.72 7.51 12.17
N GLU A 19 2.25 8.62 12.73
CA GLU A 19 0.87 9.10 12.65
C GLU A 19 0.46 9.38 11.19
N ASP A 20 1.38 9.87 10.35
CA ASP A 20 1.11 10.01 8.91
C ASP A 20 0.87 8.67 8.21
N VAL A 21 1.58 7.61 8.65
CA VAL A 21 1.36 6.25 8.14
C VAL A 21 -0.03 5.77 8.54
N LEU A 22 -0.43 5.98 9.78
CA LEU A 22 -1.79 5.66 10.26
C LEU A 22 -2.85 6.47 9.51
N THR A 23 -2.58 7.74 9.24
CA THR A 23 -3.47 8.62 8.47
C THR A 23 -3.73 8.04 7.09
N LEU A 24 -2.67 7.61 6.38
CA LEU A 24 -2.84 6.98 5.08
C LEU A 24 -3.59 5.64 5.15
N LEU A 25 -3.26 4.78 6.10
CA LEU A 25 -3.94 3.48 6.25
C LEU A 25 -5.43 3.66 6.56
N SER A 26 -5.76 4.63 7.43
CA SER A 26 -7.15 4.99 7.75
C SER A 26 -7.87 5.55 6.53
N ALA A 27 -7.23 6.42 5.75
CA ALA A 27 -7.78 6.94 4.50
C ALA A 27 -8.01 5.84 3.46
N THR A 28 -7.10 4.86 3.39
CA THR A 28 -7.22 3.69 2.50
C THR A 28 -8.44 2.86 2.87
N LEU A 29 -8.62 2.54 4.15
CA LEU A 29 -9.77 1.77 4.64
C LEU A 29 -11.10 2.50 4.39
N LYS A 30 -11.13 3.80 4.63
CA LYS A 30 -12.31 4.63 4.32
C LYS A 30 -12.58 4.64 2.81
N ALA A 31 -11.56 4.82 1.97
CA ALA A 31 -11.70 4.85 0.52
C ALA A 31 -12.21 3.52 -0.05
N LYS A 32 -11.80 2.37 0.51
CA LYS A 32 -12.30 1.04 0.14
C LYS A 32 -13.84 0.94 0.20
N GLN A 33 -14.48 1.73 1.07
CA GLN A 33 -15.94 1.74 1.26
C GLN A 33 -16.65 2.80 0.41
N LEU A 34 -15.92 3.81 -0.08
CA LEU A 34 -16.49 4.99 -0.75
C LEU A 34 -16.24 5.02 -2.25
N VAL A 35 -15.14 4.41 -2.71
CA VAL A 35 -14.71 4.40 -4.12
C VAL A 35 -15.12 3.07 -4.74
N ALA A 36 -15.79 3.10 -5.89
CA ALA A 36 -16.23 1.88 -6.58
C ALA A 36 -15.09 1.21 -7.37
N LYS A 37 -14.08 1.99 -7.76
CA LYS A 37 -12.88 1.50 -8.46
C LYS A 37 -11.80 0.97 -7.49
N PRO A 38 -10.95 0.01 -7.93
CA PRO A 38 -9.78 -0.42 -7.17
C PRO A 38 -8.89 0.77 -6.77
N ILE A 39 -8.37 0.73 -5.55
CA ILE A 39 -7.49 1.76 -5.01
C ILE A 39 -6.09 1.21 -4.77
N VAL A 40 -5.09 2.06 -4.96
CA VAL A 40 -3.68 1.73 -4.76
C VAL A 40 -3.06 2.83 -3.92
N THR A 41 -2.73 2.51 -2.68
CA THR A 41 -2.18 3.47 -1.72
C THR A 41 -0.85 2.99 -1.17
N MET A 42 0.06 3.92 -0.89
CA MET A 42 1.32 3.63 -0.19
C MET A 42 1.90 4.85 0.51
N SER A 43 2.43 4.60 1.70
CA SER A 43 3.27 5.53 2.44
C SER A 43 4.72 5.21 2.05
N MET A 44 5.43 6.21 1.55
CA MET A 44 6.77 6.04 0.99
C MET A 44 7.85 6.01 2.08
N GLY A 45 9.08 5.69 1.68
CA GLY A 45 10.21 5.61 2.60
C GLY A 45 10.12 4.45 3.59
N GLN A 46 11.15 4.33 4.44
CA GLN A 46 11.25 3.23 5.41
C GLN A 46 10.12 3.25 6.45
N LYS A 47 9.71 4.43 6.94
CA LYS A 47 8.60 4.58 7.89
C LYS A 47 7.28 4.03 7.32
N GLY A 48 7.06 4.22 6.02
CA GLY A 48 5.84 3.80 5.34
C GLY A 48 5.84 2.33 4.88
N ALA A 49 6.92 1.57 5.08
CA ALA A 49 7.07 0.21 4.57
C ALA A 49 5.91 -0.72 4.93
N VAL A 50 5.35 -0.59 6.13
CA VAL A 50 4.18 -1.37 6.58
C VAL A 50 2.95 -1.20 5.69
N SER A 51 2.76 -0.02 5.10
CA SER A 51 1.63 0.24 4.18
C SER A 51 1.70 -0.59 2.90
N ARG A 52 2.89 -1.07 2.53
CA ARG A 52 3.08 -1.95 1.36
C ARG A 52 2.68 -3.39 1.63
N LEU A 53 2.53 -3.78 2.90
CA LEU A 53 2.16 -5.13 3.33
C LEU A 53 0.69 -5.22 3.72
N ALA A 54 0.12 -4.11 4.19
CA ALA A 54 -1.19 -4.10 4.81
C ALA A 54 -2.38 -3.97 3.82
N GLY A 55 -2.13 -4.17 2.52
CA GLY A 55 -3.12 -4.00 1.46
C GLY A 55 -4.35 -4.91 1.64
N GLN A 56 -4.14 -6.18 1.98
CA GLN A 56 -5.22 -7.16 2.21
C GLN A 56 -6.18 -6.72 3.32
N VAL A 57 -5.65 -6.07 4.37
CA VAL A 57 -6.43 -5.58 5.52
C VAL A 57 -7.14 -4.26 5.19
N PHE A 58 -6.40 -3.27 4.69
CA PHE A 58 -6.92 -1.89 4.58
C PHE A 58 -7.48 -1.53 3.20
N GLY A 59 -7.23 -2.32 2.15
CA GLY A 59 -7.89 -2.16 0.85
C GLY A 59 -7.05 -1.66 -0.32
N SER A 60 -5.73 -1.55 -0.18
CA SER A 60 -4.86 -1.28 -1.33
C SER A 60 -4.74 -2.54 -2.19
N SER A 61 -5.21 -2.48 -3.43
CA SER A 61 -5.31 -3.64 -4.34
C SER A 61 -3.97 -4.04 -4.97
N ILE A 62 -2.98 -3.15 -4.98
CA ILE A 62 -1.65 -3.38 -5.58
C ILE A 62 -0.58 -2.87 -4.63
N THR A 63 0.49 -3.66 -4.47
CA THR A 63 1.72 -3.22 -3.81
C THR A 63 2.92 -3.31 -4.76
N PHE A 64 3.97 -2.54 -4.47
CA PHE A 64 5.15 -2.41 -5.33
C PHE A 64 6.40 -2.87 -4.57
N GLY A 65 7.05 -3.90 -5.11
CA GLY A 65 8.38 -4.36 -4.70
C GLY A 65 9.43 -4.10 -5.77
N SER A 66 10.71 -4.05 -5.39
CA SER A 66 11.82 -3.85 -6.32
C SER A 66 12.32 -5.18 -6.90
N GLY A 67 12.49 -5.23 -8.22
CA GLY A 67 12.97 -6.43 -8.93
C GLY A 67 14.50 -6.59 -8.86
N THR A 68 15.24 -5.59 -9.34
CA THR A 68 16.71 -5.62 -9.42
C THR A 68 17.35 -4.36 -8.82
N GLN A 69 16.81 -3.18 -9.14
CA GLN A 69 17.19 -1.90 -8.55
C GLN A 69 15.98 -1.23 -7.91
N ASN A 70 16.22 -0.50 -6.81
CA ASN A 70 15.19 0.29 -6.17
C ASN A 70 14.89 1.53 -7.01
N SER A 71 13.67 1.65 -7.56
CA SER A 71 13.21 2.83 -8.30
C SER A 71 12.67 3.94 -7.39
N ALA A 72 12.55 3.68 -6.08
CA ALA A 72 12.18 4.68 -5.07
C ALA A 72 12.76 4.32 -3.67
N PRO A 73 13.01 5.31 -2.80
CA PRO A 73 13.46 5.07 -1.42
C PRO A 73 12.47 4.21 -0.61
N GLY A 74 12.99 3.22 0.11
CA GLY A 74 12.18 2.33 0.96
C GLY A 74 11.42 1.22 0.20
N GLN A 75 11.85 0.86 -1.01
CA GLN A 75 11.31 -0.32 -1.70
C GLN A 75 11.82 -1.61 -1.06
N ILE A 76 10.90 -2.52 -0.80
CA ILE A 76 11.15 -3.89 -0.34
C ILE A 76 11.45 -4.73 -1.59
N GLY A 77 12.50 -5.54 -1.56
CA GLY A 77 12.79 -6.47 -2.66
C GLY A 77 11.61 -7.40 -2.92
N VAL A 78 11.28 -7.66 -4.19
CA VAL A 78 10.05 -8.38 -4.60
C VAL A 78 9.95 -9.76 -3.95
N SER A 79 11.07 -10.49 -3.81
CA SER A 79 11.09 -11.80 -3.15
C SER A 79 10.76 -11.70 -1.66
N ALA A 80 11.32 -10.69 -0.97
CA ALA A 80 11.05 -10.45 0.44
C ALA A 80 9.62 -9.95 0.67
N LEU A 81 9.12 -9.10 -0.23
CA LEU A 81 7.74 -8.63 -0.21
C LEU A 81 6.76 -9.79 -0.39
N ARG A 82 7.01 -10.69 -1.35
CA ARG A 82 6.19 -11.88 -1.56
C ARG A 82 6.18 -12.77 -0.33
N ALA A 83 7.34 -13.09 0.24
CA ALA A 83 7.43 -13.92 1.44
C ALA A 83 6.67 -13.31 2.64
N ALA A 84 6.70 -11.98 2.81
CA ALA A 84 5.96 -11.31 3.86
C ALA A 84 4.44 -11.38 3.65
N LEU A 85 3.97 -11.24 2.41
CA LEU A 85 2.55 -11.39 2.09
C LEU A 85 2.08 -12.84 2.28
N ASP A 86 2.86 -13.83 1.82
CA ASP A 86 2.57 -15.25 2.02
C ASP A 86 2.46 -15.60 3.51
N CYS A 87 3.32 -15.02 4.34
CA CYS A 87 3.26 -15.19 5.80
C CYS A 87 1.93 -14.66 6.37
N LEU A 88 1.49 -13.47 5.95
CA LEU A 88 0.22 -12.89 6.40
C LEU A 88 -0.99 -13.69 5.89
N GLU A 89 -0.95 -14.21 4.67
CA GLU A 89 -2.00 -15.07 4.09
C GLU A 89 -2.07 -16.45 4.77
N SER A 90 -0.96 -16.94 5.32
CA SER A 90 -0.88 -18.25 6.00
C SER A 90 -1.51 -18.26 7.40
N VAL A 91 -1.84 -17.09 7.96
CA VAL A 91 -2.54 -16.98 9.23
C VAL A 91 -4.00 -17.38 9.01
N ALA A 92 -4.36 -18.58 9.45
CA ALA A 92 -5.75 -19.04 9.45
C ALA A 92 -6.59 -18.22 10.45
N ASP A 93 -7.84 -17.94 10.07
CA ASP A 93 -8.86 -17.32 10.93
C ASP A 93 -9.21 -18.19 12.14
#